data_AF-A0A7K9HHL9-F1
#
_entry.id   AF-A0A7K9HHL9-F1
#
_cell.length_a   1.000
_cell.length_b   1.000
_cell.length_c   1.000
_cell.angle_alpha   90.00
_cell.angle_beta   90.00
_cell.angle_gamma   90.00
#
_symmetry.space_group_name_H-M   'P 1'
#
loop_
_entity.id
_entity.type
_entity.pdbx_description
1 polymer ?
#
loop_
_entity_poly.entity_id
_entity_poly.type
_entity_poly.pdbx_seq_one_letter_code
_entity_poly.pdbx_strand_id
1 'polypeptide(L)'
;GCGVLKTTPLADMSPQLLLEVSQNMSKNLKFLTDACVLASEKSKDKFAKEQFKLSVKCMSTSASALLACVKEVKTSPSELTRNRCVLFSGPLVQSVYALVGFATEPQFLGKAATINPEGKAVQTAILGGAMSVVSACVLLTQCLRDIAQHPESSTKMSDYRERLRNSACAVSDGCNLLSQALRERSSPRTLPPVNSNSVN
;
A
#
# COMPACT_ATOMS: atom_id res chain seq x y z
N GLY A 1 10.79 3.46 2.18
CA GLY A 1 12.06 3.70 1.46
C GLY A 1 12.64 5.07 1.81
N CYS A 2 12.35 6.10 1.00
CA CYS A 2 12.94 7.44 1.17
C CYS A 2 12.68 8.09 2.54
N GLY A 3 11.50 7.89 3.15
CA GLY A 3 11.23 8.38 4.51
C GLY A 3 12.19 7.81 5.55
N VAL A 4 12.47 6.51 5.49
CA VAL A 4 13.43 5.81 6.36
C VAL A 4 14.82 6.42 6.21
N LEU A 5 15.30 6.60 4.99
CA LEU A 5 16.61 7.24 4.74
C LEU A 5 16.71 8.67 5.30
N LYS A 6 15.58 9.39 5.38
CA LYS A 6 15.54 10.75 5.92
C LYS A 6 15.56 10.80 7.44
N THR A 7 14.83 9.90 8.10
CA THR A 7 14.60 9.94 9.54
C THR A 7 15.59 9.10 10.33
N THR A 8 16.16 8.04 9.74
CA THR A 8 17.13 7.18 10.43
C THR A 8 18.42 7.97 10.69
N PRO A 9 18.90 8.06 11.95
CA PRO A 9 20.18 8.68 12.27
C PRO A 9 21.34 7.81 11.77
N LEU A 10 22.52 8.40 11.57
CA LEU A 10 23.67 7.67 11.01
C LEU A 10 24.03 6.41 11.82
N ALA A 11 23.94 6.48 13.15
CA ALA A 11 24.24 5.36 14.05
C ALA A 11 23.35 4.13 13.80
N ASP A 12 22.13 4.34 13.30
CA ASP A 12 21.13 3.30 13.06
C ASP A 12 21.09 2.85 11.59
N MET A 13 21.91 3.47 10.71
CA MET A 13 22.00 3.11 9.29
C MET A 13 22.85 1.85 9.08
N SER A 14 22.37 0.72 9.59
CA SER A 14 23.05 -0.56 9.44
C SER A 14 23.12 -1.00 7.96
N PRO A 15 24.15 -1.77 7.57
CA PRO A 15 24.26 -2.32 6.21
C PRO A 15 23.03 -3.15 5.80
N GLN A 16 22.37 -3.81 6.76
CA GLN A 16 21.16 -4.60 6.54
C GLN A 16 19.95 -3.70 6.24
N LEU A 17 19.76 -2.63 7.01
CA LEU A 17 18.70 -1.65 6.77
C LEU A 17 18.84 -1.03 5.37
N LEU A 18 20.06 -0.62 5.00
CA LEU A 18 20.33 -0.01 3.68
C LEU A 18 20.07 -0.99 2.54
N LEU A 19 20.38 -2.27 2.73
CA LEU A 19 20.07 -3.33 1.76
C LEU A 19 18.56 -3.52 1.61
N GLU A 20 17.83 -3.65 2.72
CA GLU A 20 16.38 -3.83 2.71
C GLU A 20 15.66 -2.64 2.05
N VAL A 21 16.05 -1.41 2.41
CA VAL A 21 15.51 -0.20 1.81
C VAL A 21 15.76 -0.17 0.30
N SER A 22 16.97 -0.54 -0.14
CA SER A 22 17.33 -0.60 -1.56
C SER A 22 16.52 -1.65 -2.31
N GLN A 23 16.39 -2.86 -1.77
CA GLN A 23 15.62 -3.94 -2.39
C GLN A 23 14.14 -3.58 -2.52
N ASN A 24 13.54 -3.05 -1.44
CA ASN A 24 12.15 -2.61 -1.44
C ASN A 24 11.93 -1.47 -2.44
N MET A 25 12.87 -0.52 -2.55
CA MET A 25 12.81 0.55 -3.52
C MET A 25 12.85 -0.01 -4.95
N SER A 26 13.84 -0.85 -5.28
CA SER A 26 13.96 -1.49 -6.59
C SER A 26 12.72 -2.29 -6.98
N LYS A 27 12.13 -3.03 -6.03
CA LYS A 27 10.88 -3.79 -6.26
C LYS A 27 9.72 -2.88 -6.65
N ASN A 28 9.49 -1.80 -5.89
CA ASN A 28 8.40 -0.85 -6.16
C ASN A 28 8.62 -0.08 -7.47
N LEU A 29 9.85 0.32 -7.76
CA LEU A 29 10.18 1.01 -9.00
C LEU A 29 10.04 0.11 -10.23
N LYS A 30 10.38 -1.18 -10.10
CA LYS A 30 10.09 -2.16 -11.14
C LYS A 30 8.59 -2.28 -11.40
N PHE A 31 7.78 -2.38 -10.35
CA PHE A 31 6.33 -2.42 -10.49
C PHE A 31 5.79 -1.18 -11.22
N LEU A 32 6.23 0.02 -10.84
CA LEU A 32 5.83 1.26 -11.51
C LEU A 32 6.28 1.32 -12.97
N THR A 33 7.49 0.83 -13.26
CA THR A 33 8.02 0.74 -14.62
C THR A 33 7.15 -0.17 -15.48
N ASP A 34 6.90 -1.40 -15.02
CA ASP A 34 6.11 -2.39 -15.74
C ASP A 34 4.67 -1.88 -15.98
N ALA A 35 4.06 -1.23 -14.98
CA ALA A 35 2.74 -0.62 -15.10
C ALA A 35 2.70 0.52 -16.13
N CYS A 36 3.72 1.39 -16.17
CA CYS A 36 3.79 2.50 -17.12
C CYS A 36 4.11 2.05 -18.54
N VAL A 37 4.90 0.99 -18.71
CA VAL A 37 5.11 0.37 -20.02
C VAL A 37 3.78 -0.10 -20.58
N LEU A 38 2.98 -0.82 -19.78
CA LEU A 38 1.65 -1.27 -20.18
C LEU A 38 0.69 -0.10 -20.47
N ALA A 39 0.73 0.97 -19.67
CA ALA A 39 -0.07 2.17 -19.89
C ALA A 39 0.31 2.88 -21.19
N SER A 40 1.62 3.00 -21.48
CA SER A 40 2.13 3.53 -22.74
C SER A 40 1.67 2.68 -23.94
N GLU A 41 1.78 1.35 -23.87
CA GLU A 41 1.37 0.46 -24.96
C GLU A 41 -0.13 0.57 -25.26
N LYS A 42 -0.96 0.67 -24.21
CA LYS A 42 -2.43 0.77 -24.32
C LYS A 42 -2.92 2.17 -24.70
N SER A 43 -2.12 3.20 -24.49
CA SER A 43 -2.52 4.57 -24.83
C SER A 43 -2.76 4.71 -26.33
N LYS A 44 -3.76 5.50 -26.71
CA LYS A 44 -3.99 5.91 -28.11
C LYS A 44 -3.45 7.31 -28.39
N ASP A 45 -3.19 8.09 -27.34
CA ASP A 45 -2.64 9.44 -27.44
C ASP A 45 -1.11 9.39 -27.54
N LYS A 46 -0.57 9.99 -28.61
CA LYS A 46 0.87 10.02 -28.88
C LYS A 46 1.63 10.74 -27.76
N PHE A 47 1.08 11.82 -27.22
CA PHE A 47 1.71 12.55 -26.13
C PHE A 47 1.81 11.66 -24.88
N ALA A 48 0.71 11.03 -24.45
CA ALA A 48 0.70 10.16 -23.28
C ALA A 48 1.64 8.97 -23.42
N LYS A 49 1.76 8.35 -24.60
CA LYS A 49 2.76 7.30 -24.86
C LYS A 49 4.16 7.75 -24.50
N GLU A 50 4.57 8.89 -25.04
CA GLU A 50 5.92 9.41 -24.80
C GLU A 50 6.07 9.92 -23.37
N GLN A 51 5.02 10.52 -22.79
CA GLN A 51 5.05 11.04 -21.43
C GLN A 51 5.22 9.94 -20.38
N PHE A 52 4.59 8.75 -20.56
CA PHE A 52 4.84 7.60 -19.70
C PHE A 52 6.30 7.13 -19.78
N LYS A 53 6.88 7.05 -20.98
CA LYS A 53 8.30 6.67 -21.17
C LYS A 53 9.25 7.67 -20.51
N LEU A 54 8.99 8.97 -20.70
CA LEU A 54 9.79 10.03 -20.09
C LEU A 54 9.69 10.03 -18.56
N SER A 55 8.49 9.79 -18.02
CA SER A 55 8.26 9.68 -16.57
C SER A 55 9.03 8.49 -15.98
N VAL A 56 8.99 7.33 -16.64
CA VAL A 56 9.78 6.14 -16.24
C VAL A 56 11.28 6.42 -16.29
N LYS A 57 11.76 7.10 -17.34
CA LYS A 57 13.17 7.49 -17.47
C LYS A 57 13.59 8.43 -16.32
N CYS A 58 12.81 9.49 -16.06
CA CYS A 58 13.07 10.43 -14.97
C CYS A 58 13.12 9.74 -13.60
N MET A 59 12.14 8.87 -13.32
CA MET A 59 12.08 8.06 -12.09
C MET A 59 13.30 7.14 -11.96
N SER A 60 13.65 6.41 -13.02
CA SER A 60 14.76 5.45 -13.01
C SER A 60 16.10 6.15 -12.83
N THR A 61 16.33 7.28 -13.51
CA THR A 61 17.55 8.08 -13.32
C THR A 61 17.67 8.61 -11.90
N SER A 62 16.57 9.13 -11.33
CA SER A 62 16.53 9.61 -9.94
C SER A 62 16.81 8.48 -8.94
N ALA A 63 16.29 7.28 -9.22
CA ALA A 63 16.53 6.10 -8.40
C ALA A 63 17.99 5.64 -8.43
N SER A 64 18.60 5.59 -9.62
CA SER A 64 20.02 5.24 -9.75
C SER A 64 20.92 6.22 -8.98
N ALA A 65 20.63 7.52 -9.05
CA ALA A 65 21.38 8.52 -8.29
C ALA A 65 21.25 8.32 -6.77
N LEU A 66 20.03 8.03 -6.28
CA LEU A 66 19.84 7.72 -4.86
C LEU A 66 20.52 6.42 -4.43
N LEU A 67 20.42 5.35 -5.23
CA LEU A 67 21.06 4.06 -4.92
C LEU A 67 22.60 4.17 -4.90
N ALA A 68 23.18 5.04 -5.72
CA ALA A 68 24.61 5.37 -5.63
C ALA A 68 24.96 6.00 -4.28
N CYS A 69 24.15 6.94 -3.79
CA CYS A 69 24.33 7.52 -2.45
C CYS A 69 24.15 6.48 -1.34
N VAL A 70 23.16 5.58 -1.47
CA VAL A 70 22.93 4.50 -0.51
C VAL A 70 24.11 3.53 -0.46
N LYS A 71 24.72 3.24 -1.62
CA LYS A 71 25.95 2.45 -1.69
C LYS A 71 27.11 3.17 -1.00
N GLU A 72 27.26 4.47 -1.23
CA GLU A 72 28.33 5.28 -0.63
C GLU A 72 28.21 5.35 0.89
N VAL A 73 27.03 5.63 1.45
CA VAL A 73 26.83 5.66 2.91
C VAL A 73 27.05 4.28 3.54
N LYS A 74 26.76 3.19 2.81
CA LYS A 74 27.05 1.82 3.25
C LYS A 74 28.55 1.55 3.34
N THR A 75 29.35 2.03 2.39
CA THR A 75 30.80 1.76 2.33
C THR A 75 31.62 2.74 3.16
N SER A 76 31.15 3.98 3.31
CA SER A 76 31.85 5.07 3.99
C SER A 76 30.85 5.92 4.77
N PRO A 77 30.36 5.40 5.92
CA PRO A 77 29.32 6.05 6.70
C PRO A 77 29.82 7.35 7.32
N SER A 78 29.11 8.45 7.04
CA SER A 78 29.35 9.77 7.60
C SER A 78 28.07 10.61 7.50
N GLU A 79 27.98 11.69 8.27
CA GLU A 79 26.85 12.62 8.14
C GLU A 79 26.76 13.23 6.74
N LEU A 80 27.90 13.42 6.06
CA LEU A 80 27.93 13.88 4.68
C LEU A 80 27.27 12.88 3.72
N THR A 81 27.65 11.60 3.79
CA THR A 81 27.11 10.55 2.91
C THR A 81 25.66 10.22 3.23
N ARG A 82 25.26 10.32 4.50
CA ARG A 82 23.85 10.31 4.93
C ARG A 82 23.06 11.48 4.33
N ASN A 83 23.57 12.70 4.43
CA ASN A 83 22.89 13.89 3.90
C ASN A 83 22.75 13.85 2.37
N ARG A 84 23.67 13.21 1.65
CA ARG A 84 23.49 12.92 0.23
C ARG A 84 22.29 12.01 -0.02
N CYS A 85 22.09 10.95 0.77
CA CYS A 85 20.90 10.11 0.66
C CYS A 85 19.60 10.92 0.90
N VAL A 86 19.60 11.83 1.88
CA VAL A 86 18.48 12.75 2.15
C VAL A 86 18.20 13.63 0.95
N LEU A 87 19.23 14.25 0.38
CA LEU A 87 19.15 15.16 -0.76
C LEU A 87 18.59 14.44 -2.00
N PHE A 88 19.19 13.31 -2.38
CA PHE A 88 18.79 12.55 -3.57
C PHE A 88 17.47 11.79 -3.40
N SER A 89 16.95 11.67 -2.17
CA SER A 89 15.59 11.17 -1.94
C SER A 89 14.51 12.12 -2.47
N GLY A 90 14.78 13.43 -2.54
CA GLY A 90 13.85 14.43 -3.06
C GLY A 90 13.47 14.19 -4.53
N PRO A 91 14.44 14.19 -5.46
CA PRO A 91 14.19 13.94 -6.89
C PRO A 91 13.45 12.63 -7.18
N LEU A 92 13.78 11.54 -6.48
CA LEU A 92 13.05 10.27 -6.65
C LEU A 92 11.59 10.40 -6.22
N VAL A 93 11.32 11.01 -5.07
CA VAL A 93 9.94 11.20 -4.59
C VAL A 93 9.16 12.08 -5.56
N GLN A 94 9.74 13.18 -6.05
CA GLN A 94 9.08 14.08 -7.00
C GLN A 94 8.79 13.43 -8.35
N SER A 95 9.74 12.67 -8.91
CA SER A 95 9.52 11.95 -10.17
C SER A 95 8.44 10.87 -10.04
N VAL A 96 8.37 10.15 -8.92
CA VAL A 96 7.28 9.20 -8.64
C VAL A 96 5.94 9.93 -8.51
N TYR A 97 5.88 11.07 -7.79
CA TYR A 97 4.65 11.86 -7.68
C TYR A 97 4.16 12.36 -9.03
N ALA A 98 5.05 12.90 -9.86
CA ALA A 98 4.70 13.37 -11.21
C ALA A 98 4.18 12.22 -12.09
N LEU A 99 4.85 11.06 -12.06
CA LEU A 99 4.45 9.87 -12.80
C LEU A 99 3.06 9.37 -12.37
N VAL A 100 2.84 9.19 -11.06
CA VAL A 100 1.55 8.70 -10.55
C VAL A 100 0.44 9.72 -10.75
N GLY A 101 0.74 11.01 -10.58
CA GLY A 101 -0.19 12.10 -10.87
C GLY A 101 -0.67 12.06 -12.32
N PHE A 102 0.27 12.00 -13.27
CA PHE A 102 -0.06 11.85 -14.68
C PHE A 102 -0.84 10.55 -14.96
N ALA A 103 -0.40 9.42 -14.40
CA ALA A 103 -1.05 8.12 -14.61
C ALA A 103 -2.49 8.03 -14.07
N THR A 104 -2.88 8.94 -13.17
CA THR A 104 -4.19 8.98 -12.51
C THR A 104 -5.06 10.14 -12.97
N GLU A 105 -4.68 10.83 -14.05
CA GLU A 105 -5.54 11.83 -14.67
C GLU A 105 -6.87 11.20 -15.14
N PRO A 106 -8.01 11.94 -15.06
CA PRO A 106 -9.35 11.36 -15.25
C PRO A 106 -9.55 10.59 -16.55
N GLN A 107 -8.89 10.99 -17.64
CA GLN A 107 -8.99 10.33 -18.94
C GLN A 107 -8.34 8.94 -18.99
N PHE A 108 -7.44 8.63 -18.05
CA PHE A 108 -6.81 7.32 -17.93
C PHE A 108 -7.55 6.42 -16.94
N LEU A 109 -8.40 7.00 -16.09
CA LEU A 109 -9.22 6.23 -15.17
C LEU A 109 -10.26 5.44 -15.97
N GLY A 110 -10.34 4.14 -15.69
CA GLY A 110 -11.42 3.30 -16.19
C GLY A 110 -12.78 3.71 -15.62
N LYS A 111 -13.81 2.96 -15.96
CA LYS A 111 -15.15 3.14 -15.38
C LYS A 111 -15.37 2.11 -14.27
N ALA A 112 -15.93 2.56 -13.15
CA ALA A 112 -16.44 1.65 -12.13
C ALA A 112 -17.56 0.77 -12.71
N ALA A 113 -17.72 -0.44 -12.18
CA ALA A 113 -18.79 -1.33 -12.60
C ALA A 113 -20.16 -0.75 -12.23
N THR A 114 -21.12 -0.83 -13.15
CA THR A 114 -22.52 -0.54 -12.86
C THR A 114 -23.17 -1.77 -12.24
N ILE A 115 -23.50 -1.68 -10.95
CA ILE A 115 -24.14 -2.75 -10.19
C ILE A 115 -25.57 -2.35 -9.81
N ASN A 116 -26.49 -3.31 -9.82
CA ASN A 116 -27.86 -3.08 -9.39
C ASN A 116 -27.92 -2.85 -7.86
N PRO A 117 -29.04 -2.32 -7.31
CA PRO A 117 -29.16 -2.03 -5.88
C PRO A 117 -28.91 -3.24 -4.98
N GLU A 118 -29.36 -4.42 -5.39
CA GLU A 118 -29.13 -5.68 -4.66
C GLU A 118 -27.64 -6.04 -4.60
N GLY A 119 -26.95 -6.01 -5.74
CA GLY A 119 -25.50 -6.25 -5.81
C GLY A 119 -24.71 -5.21 -5.02
N LYS A 120 -25.15 -3.96 -4.98
CA LYS A 120 -24.55 -2.93 -4.13
C LYS A 120 -24.75 -3.22 -2.65
N ALA A 121 -25.93 -3.70 -2.25
CA ALA A 121 -26.19 -4.11 -0.86
C ALA A 121 -25.28 -5.28 -0.46
N VAL A 122 -25.10 -6.28 -1.34
CA VAL A 122 -24.18 -7.40 -1.12
C VAL A 122 -22.73 -6.91 -0.97
N GLN A 123 -22.27 -6.07 -1.91
CA GLN A 123 -20.92 -5.48 -1.84
C GLN A 123 -20.72 -4.70 -0.53
N THR A 124 -21.72 -3.94 -0.10
CA THR A 124 -21.68 -3.13 1.13
C THR A 124 -21.56 -4.03 2.37
N ALA A 125 -22.30 -5.13 2.44
CA ALA A 125 -22.23 -6.07 3.56
C ALA A 125 -20.84 -6.74 3.66
N ILE A 126 -20.28 -7.18 2.53
CA ILE A 126 -18.95 -7.80 2.48
C ILE A 126 -17.87 -6.79 2.87
N LEU A 127 -17.90 -5.58 2.28
CA LEU A 127 -16.96 -4.53 2.63
C LEU A 127 -17.10 -4.10 4.10
N GLY A 128 -18.32 -4.04 4.63
CA GLY A 128 -18.57 -3.76 6.05
C GLY A 128 -17.94 -4.80 6.97
N GLY A 129 -18.16 -6.10 6.70
CA GLY A 129 -17.52 -7.18 7.46
C GLY A 129 -15.99 -7.13 7.37
N ALA A 130 -15.44 -6.92 6.18
CA ALA A 130 -13.99 -6.80 5.99
C ALA A 130 -13.41 -5.57 6.72
N MET A 131 -14.10 -4.42 6.67
CA MET A 131 -13.70 -3.21 7.38
C MET A 131 -13.76 -3.39 8.90
N SER A 132 -14.73 -4.15 9.43
CA SER A 132 -14.79 -4.51 10.86
C SER A 132 -13.56 -5.31 11.27
N VAL A 133 -13.16 -6.33 10.50
CA VAL A 133 -11.94 -7.11 10.76
C VAL A 133 -10.70 -6.21 10.74
N VAL A 134 -10.52 -5.41 9.68
CA VAL A 134 -9.37 -4.51 9.54
C VAL A 134 -9.29 -3.53 10.72
N SER A 135 -10.41 -2.90 11.07
CA SER A 135 -10.47 -1.94 12.17
C SER A 135 -10.13 -2.58 13.52
N ALA A 136 -10.65 -3.78 13.78
CA ALA A 136 -10.35 -4.53 14.99
C ALA A 136 -8.87 -4.96 15.05
N CYS A 137 -8.27 -5.38 13.93
CA CYS A 137 -6.86 -5.71 13.85
C CYS A 137 -5.95 -4.48 14.08
N VAL A 138 -6.35 -3.31 13.58
CA VAL A 138 -5.65 -2.03 13.85
C VAL A 138 -5.68 -1.71 15.34
N LEU A 139 -6.86 -1.82 15.97
CA LEU A 139 -7.01 -1.58 17.41
C LEU A 139 -6.21 -2.58 18.25
N LEU A 140 -6.25 -3.87 17.90
CA LEU A 140 -5.48 -4.92 18.55
C LEU A 140 -3.98 -4.64 18.45
N THR A 141 -3.49 -4.23 17.29
CA THR A 141 -2.09 -3.84 17.08
C THR A 141 -1.71 -2.65 17.95
N GLN A 142 -2.60 -1.67 18.10
CA GLN A 142 -2.38 -0.53 18.99
C GLN A 142 -2.33 -0.97 20.46
N CYS A 143 -3.23 -1.86 20.89
CA CYS A 143 -3.20 -2.40 22.26
C CYS A 143 -1.91 -3.20 22.55
N LEU A 144 -1.43 -4.01 21.60
CA LEU A 144 -0.16 -4.71 21.72
C LEU A 144 1.02 -3.74 21.86
N ARG A 145 1.00 -2.65 21.10
CA ARG A 145 2.01 -1.58 21.21
C ARG A 145 1.97 -0.92 22.58
N ASP A 146 0.79 -0.55 23.08
CA ASP A 146 0.61 0.07 24.40
C ASP A 146 1.19 -0.87 25.49
N ILE A 147 0.87 -2.17 25.42
CA ILE A 147 1.38 -3.18 26.36
C ILE A 147 2.91 -3.30 26.30
N ALA A 148 3.49 -3.34 25.10
CA ALA A 148 4.94 -3.51 24.93
C ALA A 148 5.76 -2.30 25.40
N GLN A 149 5.13 -1.11 25.49
CA GLN A 149 5.79 0.14 25.89
C GLN A 149 5.67 0.44 27.39
N HIS A 150 4.80 -0.26 28.12
CA HIS A 150 4.56 -0.01 29.54
C HIS A 150 5.13 -1.12 30.44
N PRO A 151 5.74 -0.78 31.60
CA PRO A 151 6.17 -1.77 32.58
C PRO A 151 4.98 -2.59 33.09
N GLU A 152 5.18 -3.90 33.33
CA GLU A 152 4.12 -4.77 33.86
C GLU A 152 3.58 -4.32 35.22
N SER A 153 4.37 -3.56 35.98
CA SER A 153 3.99 -2.95 37.27
C SER A 153 3.07 -1.72 37.15
N SER A 154 2.70 -1.32 35.94
CA SER A 154 1.78 -0.20 35.70
C SER A 154 0.39 -0.52 36.26
N THR A 155 -0.19 0.41 37.03
CA THR A 155 -1.57 0.29 37.54
C THR A 155 -2.63 0.23 36.43
N LYS A 156 -2.26 0.55 35.18
CA LYS A 156 -3.11 0.48 33.99
C LYS A 156 -2.98 -0.83 33.21
N MET A 157 -2.13 -1.75 33.65
CA MET A 157 -1.85 -2.99 32.91
C MET A 157 -3.08 -3.90 32.78
N SER A 158 -3.96 -3.91 33.79
CA SER A 158 -5.28 -4.56 33.72
C SER A 158 -6.11 -4.02 32.56
N ASP A 159 -6.17 -2.70 32.42
CA ASP A 159 -6.99 -2.01 31.44
C ASP A 159 -6.45 -2.26 30.02
N TYR A 160 -5.12 -2.28 29.85
CA TYR A 160 -4.50 -2.64 28.58
C TYR A 160 -4.80 -4.08 28.17
N ARG A 161 -4.69 -5.04 29.10
CA ARG A 161 -5.02 -6.45 28.85
C ARG A 161 -6.50 -6.63 28.52
N GLU A 162 -7.38 -5.89 29.18
CA GLU A 162 -8.81 -5.87 28.87
C GLU A 162 -9.09 -5.32 27.47
N ARG A 163 -8.52 -4.16 27.12
CA ARG A 163 -8.66 -3.59 25.77
C ARG A 163 -8.13 -4.53 24.69
N LEU A 164 -7.01 -5.23 24.95
CA LEU A 164 -6.47 -6.25 24.06
C LEU A 164 -7.46 -7.41 23.86
N ARG A 165 -8.01 -7.95 24.96
CA ARG A 165 -9.01 -9.03 24.92
C ARG A 165 -10.24 -8.61 24.11
N ASN A 166 -10.78 -7.42 24.38
CA ASN A 166 -11.96 -6.90 23.69
C ASN A 166 -11.68 -6.71 22.19
N SER A 167 -10.49 -6.24 21.84
CA SER A 167 -10.07 -6.10 20.43
C SER A 167 -9.92 -7.46 19.74
N ALA A 168 -9.42 -8.48 20.44
CA ALA A 168 -9.34 -9.85 19.92
C ALA A 168 -10.74 -10.45 19.69
N CYS A 169 -11.68 -10.24 20.62
CA CYS A 169 -13.08 -10.60 20.43
C CYS A 169 -13.68 -9.90 19.21
N ALA A 170 -13.45 -8.60 19.05
CA ALA A 170 -13.93 -7.82 17.91
C ALA A 170 -13.39 -8.32 16.56
N VAL A 171 -12.14 -8.82 16.52
CA VAL A 171 -11.60 -9.49 15.31
C VAL A 171 -12.42 -10.74 15.01
N SER A 172 -12.71 -11.57 16.02
CA SER A 172 -13.51 -12.78 15.83
C SER A 172 -14.94 -12.45 15.36
N ASP A 173 -15.56 -11.43 15.94
CA ASP A 173 -16.89 -10.97 15.54
C ASP A 173 -16.90 -10.41 14.12
N GLY A 174 -15.89 -9.63 13.74
CA GLY A 174 -15.68 -9.17 12.38
C GLY A 174 -15.55 -10.32 11.38
N CYS A 175 -14.79 -11.37 11.74
CA CYS A 175 -14.65 -12.57 10.92
C CYS A 175 -15.98 -13.33 10.76
N ASN A 176 -16.79 -13.38 11.83
CA ASN A 176 -18.12 -13.98 11.79
C ASN A 176 -19.06 -13.19 10.87
N LEU A 177 -19.09 -11.86 10.99
CA LEU A 177 -19.87 -10.98 10.11
C LEU A 177 -19.47 -11.12 8.64
N LEU A 178 -18.16 -11.12 8.37
CA LEU A 178 -17.64 -11.33 7.00
C LEU A 178 -18.01 -12.72 6.48
N SER A 179 -17.87 -13.76 7.31
CA SER A 179 -18.23 -15.13 6.94
C SER A 179 -19.72 -15.26 6.64
N GLN A 180 -20.59 -14.62 7.42
CA GLN A 180 -22.03 -14.57 7.20
C GLN A 180 -22.35 -13.86 5.89
N ALA A 181 -21.78 -12.67 5.66
CA ALA A 181 -21.96 -11.91 4.42
C ALA A 181 -21.54 -12.71 3.17
N LEU A 182 -20.49 -13.53 3.28
CA LEU A 182 -20.04 -14.43 2.21
C LEU A 182 -20.93 -15.68 2.06
N ARG A 183 -21.40 -16.28 3.15
CA ARG A 183 -22.20 -17.54 3.15
C ARG A 183 -23.64 -17.36 2.70
N GLU A 184 -24.31 -16.32 3.18
CA GLU A 184 -25.73 -16.08 2.83
C GLU A 184 -25.94 -15.89 1.32
N ARG A 185 -24.86 -15.61 0.57
CA ARG A 185 -24.90 -15.21 -0.84
C ARG A 185 -24.03 -16.07 -1.76
N SER A 186 -23.39 -17.13 -1.24
CA SER A 186 -22.75 -18.18 -2.05
C SER A 186 -23.72 -19.30 -2.46
N SER A 187 -25.00 -19.21 -2.07
CA SER A 187 -26.04 -20.17 -2.46
C SER A 187 -26.50 -19.92 -3.91
N PRO A 188 -26.39 -20.91 -4.83
CA PRO A 188 -26.82 -20.80 -6.22
C PRO A 188 -28.30 -20.42 -6.42
N ARG A 189 -29.12 -20.51 -5.36
CA ARG A 189 -30.56 -20.15 -5.39
C ARG A 189 -30.83 -18.65 -5.24
N THR A 190 -29.80 -17.83 -5.06
CA THR A 190 -29.91 -16.36 -4.92
C THR A 190 -29.28 -15.58 -6.07
N LEU A 191 -28.70 -16.28 -7.06
CA LEU A 191 -28.35 -15.66 -8.33
C LEU A 191 -29.61 -15.67 -9.21
N PRO A 192 -30.03 -14.53 -9.79
CA PRO A 192 -31.11 -14.56 -10.77
C PRO A 192 -30.71 -15.50 -11.91
N PRO A 193 -31.65 -16.27 -12.48
CA PRO A 193 -31.35 -17.17 -13.58
C PRO A 193 -30.70 -16.36 -14.71
N VAL A 194 -29.59 -16.89 -15.24
CA VAL A 194 -29.02 -16.37 -16.48
C VAL A 194 -30.12 -16.48 -17.53
N ASN A 195 -30.65 -15.33 -17.98
CA ASN A 195 -31.62 -15.27 -19.06
C ASN A 195 -30.94 -15.75 -20.35
N SER A 196 -30.96 -17.06 -20.57
CA SER A 196 -30.75 -17.70 -21.86
C SER A 196 -31.97 -17.42 -22.72
N ASN A 197 -32.10 -16.20 -23.26
CA ASN A 197 -32.97 -15.91 -24.40
C ASN A 197 -32.69 -14.51 -24.95
N SER A 198 -31.88 -14.45 -26.00
CA SER A 198 -32.06 -13.55 -27.15
C SER A 198 -31.21 -14.09 -28.29
N VAL A 199 -31.69 -15.19 -28.88
CA VAL A 199 -31.48 -15.46 -30.30
C VAL A 199 -32.65 -14.78 -31.00
N ASN A 200 -32.35 -13.68 -31.69
CA ASN A 200 -32.83 -13.33 -33.02
C ASN A 200 -32.14 -12.04 -33.46
#